data_AF-A0A7K2NSZ7-F1
#
_entry.id   AF-A0A7K2NSZ7-F1
#
_cell.length_a   1.000
_cell.length_b   1.000
_cell.length_c   1.000
_cell.angle_alpha   90.00
_cell.angle_beta   90.00
_cell.angle_gamma   90.00
#
_symmetry.space_group_name_H-M   'P 1'
#
loop_
_entity.id
_entity.type
_entity.pdbx_description
1 polymer ?
#
loop_
_entity_poly.entity_id
_entity_poly.type
_entity_poly.pdbx_seq_one_letter_code
_entity_poly.pdbx_strand_id
1 'polypeptide(L)' 'MTTERHEPAVDADERTMLEGWLEYHRRTLAWKCEGLTDEQLRTAAVAPSTLSLMGLVRHMAEVER' A
#
# COMPACT_ATOMS: atom_id res chain seq x y z
N MET A 1 -7.18 -14.17 3.09
CA MET A 1 -8.34 -13.44 2.54
C MET A 1 -7.76 -12.53 1.49
N THR A 2 -8.14 -12.69 0.22
CA THR A 2 -7.65 -11.85 -0.85
C THR A 2 -7.98 -10.40 -0.57
N THR A 3 -6.97 -9.53 -0.61
CA THR A 3 -7.16 -8.09 -0.44
C THR A 3 -7.87 -7.54 -1.69
N GLU A 4 -9.17 -7.26 -1.57
CA GLU A 4 -9.94 -6.64 -2.66
C GLU A 4 -9.59 -5.16 -2.80
N ARG A 5 -9.42 -4.70 -4.05
CA ARG A 5 -9.00 -3.33 -4.40
C ARG A 5 -10.00 -2.71 -5.38
N HIS A 6 -10.73 -1.69 -4.95
CA HIS A 6 -11.69 -0.97 -5.78
C HIS A 6 -11.09 0.31 -6.34
N GLU A 7 -11.32 0.60 -7.63
CA GLU A 7 -10.93 1.88 -8.22
C GLU A 7 -11.78 3.02 -7.63
N PRO A 8 -11.16 4.12 -7.19
CA PRO A 8 -11.89 5.26 -6.64
C PRO A 8 -12.61 6.03 -7.76
N ALA A 9 -13.72 6.67 -7.39
CA ALA A 9 -14.41 7.59 -8.29
C ALA A 9 -13.52 8.79 -8.62
N VAL A 10 -13.60 9.26 -9.87
CA VAL A 10 -12.80 10.40 -10.39
C VAL A 10 -13.60 11.71 -10.48
N ASP A 11 -14.90 11.65 -10.18
CA ASP A 11 -15.89 12.71 -10.35
C ASP A 11 -16.78 12.90 -9.09
N ALA A 12 -16.29 12.47 -7.92
CA ALA A 12 -16.96 12.70 -6.64
C ALA A 12 -16.58 14.06 -6.03
N ASP A 13 -17.23 14.42 -4.91
CA ASP A 13 -16.79 15.57 -4.11
C ASP A 13 -15.38 15.36 -3.55
N GLU A 14 -14.71 16.45 -3.18
CA GLU A 14 -13.30 16.45 -2.79
C GLU A 14 -12.99 15.45 -1.68
N ARG A 15 -13.83 15.39 -0.64
CA ARG A 15 -13.60 14.52 0.51
C ARG A 15 -13.75 13.06 0.11
N THR A 16 -14.84 12.72 -0.58
CA THR A 16 -15.10 11.36 -1.05
C THR A 16 -13.98 10.86 -1.97
N MET A 17 -13.48 11.71 -2.89
CA MET A 17 -12.33 11.35 -3.73
C MET A 17 -11.08 11.09 -2.88
N LEU A 18 -10.72 11.98 -1.95
CA LEU A 18 -9.51 11.82 -1.13
C LEU A 18 -9.56 10.56 -0.28
N GLU A 19 -10.68 10.29 0.38
CA GLU A 19 -10.86 9.07 1.18
C GLU A 19 -10.78 7.80 0.31
N GLY A 20 -11.41 7.82 -0.88
CA GLY A 20 -11.34 6.71 -1.83
C GLY A 20 -9.93 6.43 -2.34
N TRP A 21 -9.16 7.47 -2.67
CA TRP A 21 -7.77 7.33 -3.09
C TRP A 21 -6.87 6.83 -1.96
N LEU A 22 -7.07 7.29 -0.72
CA LEU A 22 -6.32 6.78 0.43
C LEU A 22 -6.58 5.29 0.63
N GLU A 23 -7.84 4.86 0.62
CA GLU A 23 -8.20 3.45 0.77
C GLU A 23 -7.62 2.59 -0.35
N TYR A 24 -7.70 3.05 -1.61
CA TYR A 24 -7.12 2.36 -2.75
C TYR A 24 -5.61 2.12 -2.60
N HIS A 25 -4.85 3.12 -2.13
CA HIS A 25 -3.41 2.98 -1.92
C HIS A 25 -3.08 2.06 -0.75
N ARG A 26 -3.84 2.13 0.36
CA ARG A 26 -3.71 1.19 1.50
C ARG A 26 -3.93 -0.26 1.06
N ARG A 27 -5.01 -0.51 0.32
CA ARG A 27 -5.33 -1.85 -0.22
C ARG A 27 -4.28 -2.32 -1.21
N THR A 28 -3.78 -1.44 -2.06
CA THR A 28 -2.70 -1.77 -3.01
C THR A 28 -1.44 -2.23 -2.28
N LEU A 29 -1.04 -1.54 -1.21
CA LEU A 29 0.15 -1.91 -0.45
C LEU A 29 -0.05 -3.24 0.30
N ALA A 30 -1.22 -3.43 0.93
CA ALA A 30 -1.56 -4.68 1.60
C ALA A 30 -1.59 -5.87 0.63
N TRP A 31 -2.20 -5.70 -0.54
CA TRP A 31 -2.22 -6.71 -1.60
C TRP A 31 -0.81 -7.09 -2.06
N LYS A 32 0.09 -6.12 -2.25
CA LYS A 32 1.49 -6.38 -2.61
C LYS A 32 2.28 -7.15 -1.55
N CYS A 33 1.84 -7.10 -0.29
CA CYS A 33 2.46 -7.84 0.81
C CYS A 33 1.83 -9.23 1.01
N GLU A 34 0.68 -9.51 0.39
CA GLU A 34 -0.08 -10.72 0.65
C GLU A 34 0.67 -11.97 0.19
N GLY A 35 0.67 -13.01 1.04
CA GLY A 35 1.31 -14.29 0.75
C GLY A 35 2.84 -14.28 0.80
N LEU A 36 3.48 -13.14 1.06
CA LEU A 36 4.93 -13.06 1.24
C LEU A 36 5.34 -13.52 2.63
N THR A 37 6.48 -14.21 2.68
CA THR A 37 7.15 -14.52 3.95
C THR A 37 7.79 -13.26 4.54
N ASP A 38 8.05 -13.30 5.84
CA ASP A 38 8.70 -12.17 6.52
C ASP A 38 10.10 -11.86 5.97
N GLU A 39 10.86 -12.87 5.54
CA GLU A 39 12.17 -12.67 4.89
C GLU A 39 12.02 -11.94 3.54
N GLN A 40 11.01 -12.31 2.74
CA GLN A 40 10.73 -11.64 1.47
C GLN A 40 10.29 -10.18 1.68
N LEU A 41 9.51 -9.90 2.73
CA LEU A 41 9.10 -8.54 3.07
C LEU A 41 10.28 -7.64 3.49
N ARG A 42 11.31 -8.22 4.11
CA ARG A 42 12.51 -7.52 4.58
C ARG A 42 13.59 -7.38 3.51
N THR A 43 13.54 -8.20 2.47
CA THR A 43 14.46 -8.14 1.32
C THR A 43 14.14 -6.93 0.43
N ALA A 44 15.18 -6.30 -0.14
CA ALA A 44 15.00 -5.22 -1.11
C ALA A 44 14.25 -5.72 -2.36
N ALA A 45 13.21 -4.99 -2.76
CA ALA A 45 12.28 -5.48 -3.79
C ALA A 45 12.87 -5.46 -5.21
N VAL A 46 13.79 -4.54 -5.50
CA VAL A 46 14.43 -4.40 -6.81
C VAL A 46 15.80 -3.72 -6.68
N ALA A 47 16.83 -4.30 -7.30
CA ALA A 47 18.15 -3.64 -7.36
C ALA A 47 18.12 -2.44 -8.33
N PRO A 48 18.86 -1.35 -8.06
CA PRO A 48 19.80 -1.12 -6.95
C PRO A 48 19.14 -0.52 -5.69
N SER A 49 17.82 -0.42 -5.64
CA SER A 49 17.10 0.18 -4.52
C SER A 49 17.29 -0.64 -3.24
N THR A 50 17.43 0.04 -2.11
CA THR A 50 17.44 -0.58 -0.77
C THR A 50 16.04 -0.66 -0.15
N LEU A 51 15.01 -0.23 -0.88
CA LEU A 51 13.63 -0.22 -0.40
C LEU A 51 13.08 -1.65 -0.29
N SER A 52 12.62 -2.01 0.90
CA SER A 52 11.85 -3.23 1.16
C SER A 52 10.38 -2.90 1.42
N LEU A 53 9.48 -3.86 1.17
CA LEU A 53 8.05 -3.69 1.41
C LEU A 53 7.75 -3.45 2.89
N MET A 54 8.47 -4.14 3.78
CA MET A 54 8.40 -3.90 5.23
C MET A 54 8.79 -2.46 5.58
N GLY A 55 9.84 -1.93 4.96
CA GLY A 55 10.25 -0.54 5.16
C GLY A 55 9.16 0.45 4.71
N LEU A 56 8.55 0.18 3.56
CA LEU A 56 7.47 1.00 3.01
C LEU A 56 6.23 0.98 3.89
N VAL A 57 5.79 -0.19 4.37
CA VAL A 57 4.63 -0.30 5.29
C VAL A 57 4.84 0.51 6.56
N ARG A 58 6.02 0.42 7.18
CA ARG A 58 6.34 1.22 8.37
C ARG A 58 6.32 2.72 8.08
N HIS A 59 6.89 3.14 6.95
CA HIS A 59 6.91 4.54 6.57
C HIS A 59 5.50 5.10 6.32
N MET A 60 4.64 4.36 5.60
CA MET A 60 3.27 4.81 5.34
C MET A 60 2.45 4.88 6.64
N ALA A 61 2.60 3.90 7.54
CA ALA A 61 1.95 3.94 8.85
C ALA A 61 2.44 5.08 9.76
N GLU A 62 3.67 5.55 9.56
CA GLU A 62 4.19 6.76 10.22
C GLU A 62 3.54 8.03 9.65
N VAL A 63 3.40 8.11 8.33
CA VAL A 63 2.84 9.28 7.63
C VAL A 63 1.36 9.50 7.92
N GLU A 64 0.60 8.44 8.18
CA GLU A 64 -0.85 8.51 8.47
C GLU A 64 -1.19 8.83 9.93
N ARG A 65 -0.19 9.08 10.77
CA ARG A 65 -0.36 9.32 12.20
C ARG A 65 -0.59 10.80 12.51
#